data_AF-A0AAV3XRW3-F1
#
_entry.id   AF-A0AAV3XRW3-F1
#
_cell.length_a   1.000
_cell.length_b   1.000
_cell.length_c   1.000
_cell.angle_alpha   90.00
_cell.angle_beta   90.00
_cell.angle_gamma   90.00
#
_symmetry.space_group_name_H-M   'P 1'
#
loop_
_entity.id
_entity.type
_entity.pdbx_description
1 polymer ?
#
loop_
_entity_poly.entity_id
_entity_poly.type
_entity_poly.pdbx_seq_one_letter_code
_entity_poly.pdbx_strand_id
1 'polypeptide(L)'
;MIESSGKQLVLGIGQDTDPLTRMRTLKVSLFDVTDIKNPKEVESFLFEGQYTSSEAQWDHHAVSYFPGSDILAIPFQKSWNSQALRVFHVDGVDGLTVLGDIKHEGEPIRRSLRIGDDLYAISDKQVTAYNLGTLQQVGQVVLPDSGSKGFGGLIWSDPLPSDTFTSIVSTPATLV
;
A
#
# COMPACT_ATOMS: atom_id res chain seq x y z
N MET A 1 -4.46 14.88 7.30
CA MET A 1 -5.88 15.28 7.24
C MET A 1 -6.29 15.20 5.78
N ILE A 2 -7.43 14.59 5.50
CA ILE A 2 -7.99 14.39 4.16
C ILE A 2 -9.20 15.32 4.06
N GLU A 3 -9.28 16.13 3.01
CA GLU A 3 -10.45 16.97 2.76
C GLU A 3 -11.26 16.35 1.63
N SER A 4 -12.51 15.98 1.89
CA SER A 4 -13.37 15.36 0.88
C SER A 4 -14.83 15.68 1.16
N SER A 5 -15.57 16.09 0.13
CA SER A 5 -17.01 16.39 0.20
C SER A 5 -17.41 17.33 1.36
N GLY A 6 -16.55 18.30 1.68
CA GLY A 6 -16.78 19.29 2.75
C GLY A 6 -16.48 18.78 4.17
N LYS A 7 -15.93 17.57 4.32
CA LYS A 7 -15.51 16.99 5.60
C LYS A 7 -14.00 17.08 5.79
N GLN A 8 -13.58 17.26 7.03
CA GLN A 8 -12.20 17.06 7.46
C GLN A 8 -12.06 15.65 8.03
N LEU A 9 -11.34 14.79 7.31
CA LEU A 9 -11.19 13.38 7.67
C LEU A 9 -9.80 13.08 8.25
N VAL A 10 -9.76 12.19 9.23
CA VAL A 10 -8.54 11.63 9.82
C VAL A 10 -8.54 10.12 9.65
N LEU A 11 -7.40 9.60 9.19
CA LEU A 11 -7.17 8.16 9.03
C LEU A 11 -6.68 7.56 10.35
N GLY A 12 -7.34 6.52 10.82
CA GLY A 12 -6.87 5.63 11.88
C GLY A 12 -6.40 4.30 11.31
N ILE A 13 -5.27 3.79 11.82
CA ILE A 13 -4.76 2.45 11.48
C ILE A 13 -4.47 1.74 12.80
N GLY A 14 -5.08 0.58 13.01
CA GLY A 14 -5.03 -0.11 14.29
C GLY A 14 -5.45 -1.57 14.21
N GLN A 15 -5.86 -2.11 15.34
CA GLN A 15 -6.34 -3.48 15.48
C GLN A 15 -7.71 -3.46 16.13
N ASP A 16 -8.67 -4.14 15.50
CA ASP A 16 -9.92 -4.51 16.14
C ASP A 16 -9.71 -5.83 16.89
N THR A 17 -10.24 -5.93 18.12
CA THR A 17 -10.09 -7.13 18.94
C THR A 17 -11.46 -7.72 19.21
N ASP A 18 -11.67 -8.95 18.74
CA ASP A 18 -12.87 -9.69 19.06
C ASP A 18 -12.95 -9.93 20.58
N PRO A 19 -14.04 -9.52 21.26
CA PRO A 19 -14.13 -9.56 22.72
C PRO A 19 -14.19 -10.98 23.29
N LEU A 20 -14.62 -11.98 22.49
CA LEU A 20 -14.78 -13.37 22.90
C LEU A 20 -13.49 -14.16 22.65
N THR A 21 -12.95 -14.07 21.44
CA THR A 21 -11.80 -14.86 20.99
C THR A 21 -10.46 -14.19 21.26
N ARG A 22 -10.46 -12.86 21.52
CA ARG A 22 -9.27 -12.01 21.65
C ARG A 22 -8.40 -11.96 20.38
N MET A 23 -8.92 -12.47 19.26
CA MET A 23 -8.26 -12.37 17.97
C MET A 23 -8.23 -10.92 17.51
N ARG A 24 -7.09 -10.52 16.94
CA ARG A 24 -6.88 -9.15 16.45
C ARG A 24 -6.94 -9.12 14.93
N THR A 25 -7.55 -8.09 14.36
CA THR A 25 -7.64 -7.89 12.92
C THR A 25 -7.24 -6.46 12.59
N LEU A 26 -6.36 -6.28 11.60
CA LEU A 26 -6.00 -4.97 11.07
C LEU A 26 -7.27 -4.21 10.67
N LYS A 27 -7.38 -2.99 11.19
CA LYS A 27 -8.48 -2.06 10.95
C LYS A 27 -7.93 -0.75 10.39
N VAL A 28 -8.57 -0.24 9.35
CA VAL A 28 -8.39 1.13 8.86
C VAL A 28 -9.71 1.86 9.04
N SER A 29 -9.70 3.02 9.68
CA SER A 29 -10.89 3.82 10.00
C SER A 29 -10.76 5.22 9.43
N LEU A 30 -11.88 5.80 8.98
CA LEU A 30 -12.00 7.22 8.67
C LEU A 30 -12.86 7.91 9.73
N PHE A 31 -12.36 9.01 10.28
CA PHE A 31 -13.07 9.82 11.24
C PHE A 31 -13.33 11.22 10.66
N ASP A 32 -14.58 11.66 10.67
CA ASP A 32 -14.95 13.06 10.44
C ASP A 32 -14.68 13.86 11.71
N VAL A 33 -13.75 14.80 11.59
CA VAL A 33 -13.30 15.70 12.65
C VAL A 33 -13.63 17.17 12.33
N THR A 34 -14.59 17.41 11.43
CA THR A 34 -15.06 18.77 11.10
C THR A 34 -15.55 19.52 12.36
N ASP A 35 -16.15 18.78 13.31
CA ASP A 35 -16.28 19.20 14.70
C ASP A 35 -15.30 18.42 15.58
N ILE A 36 -14.16 19.04 15.89
CA ILE A 36 -13.09 18.40 16.69
C ILE A 36 -13.55 18.00 18.10
N LYS A 37 -14.62 18.60 18.62
CA LYS A 37 -15.16 18.23 19.95
C LYS A 37 -15.99 16.94 19.88
N ASN A 38 -16.47 16.57 18.69
CA ASN A 38 -17.35 15.43 18.48
C ASN A 38 -16.92 14.64 17.23
N PRO A 39 -15.72 14.01 17.24
CA PRO A 39 -15.26 13.20 16.12
C PRO A 39 -16.19 12.00 15.91
N LYS A 40 -16.49 11.68 14.64
CA LYS A 40 -17.39 10.57 14.27
C LYS A 40 -16.68 9.61 13.32
N GLU A 41 -16.74 8.31 13.61
CA GLU A 41 -16.29 7.29 12.65
C GLU A 41 -17.27 7.27 11.47
N VAL A 42 -16.76 7.53 10.27
CA VAL A 42 -17.53 7.53 9.02
C VAL A 42 -17.62 6.12 8.47
N GLU A 43 -16.48 5.45 8.40
CA GLU A 43 -16.33 4.13 7.80
C GLU A 43 -15.15 3.42 8.45
N SER A 44 -15.20 2.09 8.47
CA SER A 44 -14.03 1.30 8.84
C SER A 44 -13.94 0.01 8.08
N PHE A 45 -12.74 -0.30 7.64
CA PHE A 45 -12.42 -1.48 6.89
C PHE A 45 -11.62 -2.47 7.75
N LEU A 46 -12.13 -3.70 7.88
CA LEU A 46 -11.42 -4.83 8.50
C LEU A 46 -10.81 -5.71 7.41
N PHE A 47 -9.51 -5.96 7.51
CA PHE A 47 -8.81 -6.83 6.55
C PHE A 47 -9.19 -8.30 6.75
N GLU A 48 -9.25 -9.07 5.66
CA GLU A 48 -9.74 -10.44 5.72
C GLU A 48 -8.70 -11.37 6.38
N GLY A 49 -9.02 -11.87 7.56
CA GLY A 49 -8.21 -12.85 8.27
C GLY A 49 -8.13 -12.52 9.75
N GLN A 50 -7.38 -13.34 10.46
CA GLN A 50 -7.05 -13.13 11.87
C GLN A 50 -5.55 -12.87 11.98
N TYR A 51 -5.17 -12.05 12.94
CA TYR A 51 -3.80 -11.60 13.16
C TYR A 51 -3.20 -10.89 11.94
N THR A 52 -4.07 -10.26 11.13
CA THR A 52 -3.63 -9.39 10.04
C THR A 52 -2.93 -8.17 10.63
N SER A 53 -1.87 -7.73 10.00
CA SER A 53 -1.06 -6.59 10.46
C SER A 53 -0.56 -5.77 9.27
N SER A 54 -0.06 -4.57 9.55
CA SER A 54 0.48 -3.68 8.54
C SER A 54 1.71 -2.97 9.10
N GLU A 55 2.73 -2.78 8.25
CA GLU A 55 3.86 -1.89 8.58
C GLU A 55 3.40 -0.49 8.99
N ALA A 56 2.28 -0.02 8.43
CA ALA A 56 1.70 1.29 8.74
C ALA A 56 1.31 1.46 10.22
N GLN A 57 1.20 0.38 10.99
CA GLN A 57 0.90 0.45 12.41
C GLN A 57 2.09 0.93 13.26
N TRP A 58 3.32 0.81 12.75
CA TRP A 58 4.54 1.19 13.48
C TRP A 58 5.50 2.05 12.68
N ASP A 59 5.36 2.11 11.35
CA ASP A 59 6.12 3.01 10.48
C ASP A 59 5.17 3.82 9.60
N HIS A 60 5.05 5.11 9.89
CA HIS A 60 4.19 6.02 9.14
C HIS A 60 4.62 6.21 7.67
N HIS A 61 5.86 5.87 7.30
CA HIS A 61 6.29 5.90 5.90
C HIS A 61 5.67 4.78 5.05
N ALA A 62 5.09 3.75 5.67
CA ALA A 62 4.34 2.72 4.97
C ALA A 62 2.93 3.18 4.56
N VAL A 63 2.44 4.31 5.09
CA VAL A 63 1.15 4.91 4.69
C VAL A 63 1.35 5.77 3.45
N SER A 64 0.60 5.50 2.39
CA SER A 64 0.60 6.34 1.18
C SER A 64 -0.79 6.87 0.89
N TYR A 65 -0.98 8.18 0.99
CA TYR A 65 -2.18 8.86 0.53
C TYR A 65 -1.82 9.87 -0.57
N PHE A 66 -2.55 9.82 -1.68
CA PHE A 66 -2.34 10.65 -2.87
C PHE A 66 -3.55 11.58 -3.09
N PRO A 67 -3.54 12.81 -2.56
CA PRO A 67 -4.71 13.69 -2.52
C PRO A 67 -5.29 14.02 -3.89
N GLY A 68 -4.46 14.15 -4.93
CA GLY A 68 -4.94 14.49 -6.28
C GLY A 68 -5.74 13.38 -6.98
N SER A 69 -5.80 12.18 -6.39
CA SER A 69 -6.54 11.03 -6.93
C SER A 69 -7.36 10.32 -5.85
N ASP A 70 -7.38 10.85 -4.62
CA ASP A 70 -8.05 10.25 -3.48
C ASP A 70 -7.71 8.78 -3.24
N ILE A 71 -6.45 8.40 -3.49
CA ILE A 71 -5.98 7.03 -3.32
C ILE A 71 -5.24 6.86 -2.01
N LEU A 72 -5.61 5.85 -1.24
CA LEU A 72 -4.87 5.36 -0.09
C LEU A 72 -4.32 3.96 -0.40
N ALA A 73 -3.02 3.74 -0.18
CA ALA A 73 -2.39 2.43 -0.31
C ALA A 73 -1.75 2.02 1.02
N ILE A 74 -2.10 0.82 1.51
CA ILE A 74 -1.66 0.28 2.80
C ILE A 74 -1.09 -1.13 2.61
N PRO A 75 0.19 -1.38 2.92
CA PRO A 75 0.72 -2.73 2.91
C PRO A 75 0.12 -3.53 4.06
N PHE A 76 -0.23 -4.78 3.85
CA PHE A 76 -0.72 -5.66 4.90
C PHE A 76 -0.21 -7.09 4.74
N GLN A 77 -0.12 -7.77 5.88
CA GLN A 77 0.28 -9.14 6.01
C GLN A 77 -0.81 -9.91 6.76
N LYS A 78 -1.33 -10.96 6.14
CA LYS A 78 -2.25 -11.93 6.75
C LYS A 78 -1.51 -13.12 7.35
N SER A 79 -0.45 -13.54 6.68
CA SER A 79 0.48 -14.58 7.15
C SER A 79 1.84 -14.37 6.49
N TRP A 80 2.85 -15.14 6.89
CA TRP A 80 4.18 -15.08 6.29
C TRP A 80 4.18 -15.13 4.75
N ASN A 81 3.30 -15.94 4.16
CA ASN A 81 3.20 -16.15 2.72
C ASN A 81 1.99 -15.45 2.08
N SER A 82 1.27 -14.61 2.82
CA SER A 82 0.08 -13.93 2.34
C SER A 82 0.15 -12.46 2.71
N GLN A 83 0.64 -11.68 1.75
CA GLN A 83 0.90 -10.25 1.90
C GLN A 83 0.48 -9.52 0.63
N ALA A 84 0.10 -8.26 0.76
CA ALA A 84 -0.28 -7.42 -0.36
C ALA A 84 -0.22 -5.93 0.02
N LEU A 85 -0.25 -5.07 -0.98
CA LEU A 85 -0.56 -3.65 -0.86
C LEU A 85 -2.01 -3.46 -1.26
N ARG A 86 -2.87 -3.11 -0.31
CA ARG A 86 -4.27 -2.83 -0.60
C ARG A 86 -4.44 -1.37 -1.01
N VAL A 87 -5.11 -1.17 -2.13
CA VAL A 87 -5.40 0.16 -2.69
C VAL A 87 -6.87 0.47 -2.47
N PHE A 88 -7.14 1.64 -1.90
CA PHE A 88 -8.46 2.18 -1.64
C PHE A 88 -8.64 3.50 -2.38
N HIS A 89 -9.87 3.76 -2.83
CA HIS A 89 -10.37 5.10 -3.05
C HIS A 89 -10.98 5.63 -1.73
N VAL A 90 -10.70 6.88 -1.41
CA VAL A 90 -11.14 7.55 -0.18
C VAL A 90 -12.12 8.66 -0.55
N ASP A 91 -13.37 8.55 -0.12
CA ASP A 91 -14.37 9.60 -0.33
C ASP A 91 -15.08 9.97 0.97
N GLY A 92 -15.48 11.23 1.09
CA GLY A 92 -16.22 11.74 2.24
C GLY A 92 -17.67 11.27 2.31
N VAL A 93 -18.23 10.68 1.24
CA VAL A 93 -19.57 10.08 1.21
C VAL A 93 -19.47 8.57 1.35
N ASP A 94 -18.72 7.91 0.46
CA ASP A 94 -18.63 6.44 0.39
C ASP A 94 -17.55 5.82 1.30
N GLY A 95 -16.71 6.64 1.94
CA GLY A 95 -15.70 6.20 2.89
C GLY A 95 -14.51 5.51 2.20
N LEU A 96 -14.30 4.22 2.48
CA LEU A 96 -13.17 3.43 1.99
C LEU A 96 -13.64 2.39 0.97
N THR A 97 -13.38 2.63 -0.32
CA THR A 97 -13.70 1.67 -1.39
C THR A 97 -12.44 0.92 -1.82
N VAL A 98 -12.44 -0.41 -1.73
CA VAL A 98 -11.30 -1.24 -2.20
C VAL A 98 -11.25 -1.23 -3.73
N LEU A 99 -10.11 -0.83 -4.29
CA LEU A 99 -9.84 -0.88 -5.73
C LEU A 99 -9.11 -2.16 -6.14
N GLY A 100 -8.27 -2.70 -5.26
CA GLY A 100 -7.56 -3.95 -5.52
C GLY A 100 -6.38 -4.19 -4.58
N ASP A 101 -5.76 -5.37 -4.74
CA ASP A 101 -4.56 -5.78 -4.02
C ASP A 101 -3.41 -6.00 -5.00
N ILE A 102 -2.27 -5.36 -4.73
CA ILE A 102 -1.01 -5.57 -5.44
C ILE A 102 -0.15 -6.55 -4.62
N LYS A 103 0.52 -7.50 -5.29
CA LYS A 103 1.31 -8.55 -4.62
C LYS A 103 2.69 -8.68 -5.24
N HIS A 104 3.68 -8.91 -4.39
CA HIS A 104 5.02 -9.36 -4.79
C HIS A 104 5.15 -10.83 -4.37
N GLU A 105 5.60 -11.68 -5.30
CA GLU A 105 5.77 -13.11 -5.02
C GLU A 105 6.84 -13.32 -3.94
N GLY A 106 6.43 -13.91 -2.82
CA GLY A 106 7.32 -14.24 -1.71
C GLY A 106 7.86 -13.06 -0.89
N GLU A 107 7.42 -11.82 -1.16
CA GLU A 107 8.01 -10.62 -0.55
C GLU A 107 6.97 -9.63 0.02
N PRO A 108 7.16 -9.13 1.25
CA PRO A 108 6.37 -8.01 1.77
C PRO A 108 6.55 -6.77 0.90
N ILE A 109 5.44 -6.19 0.44
CA ILE A 109 5.48 -4.80 -0.01
C ILE A 109 5.60 -3.93 1.23
N ARG A 110 6.65 -3.12 1.27
CA ARG A 110 7.00 -2.29 2.42
C ARG A 110 6.61 -0.83 2.22
N ARG A 111 6.75 -0.33 0.98
CA ARG A 111 6.44 1.05 0.64
C ARG A 111 5.64 1.13 -0.64
N SER A 112 4.93 2.23 -0.79
CA SER A 112 4.36 2.65 -2.06
C SER A 112 4.61 4.13 -2.28
N LEU A 113 4.65 4.56 -3.53
CA LEU A 113 4.68 5.96 -3.91
C LEU A 113 4.09 6.13 -5.30
N ARG A 114 3.74 7.36 -5.66
CA ARG A 114 3.21 7.69 -6.98
C ARG A 114 4.21 8.52 -7.76
N ILE A 115 4.41 8.20 -9.04
CA ILE A 115 5.13 9.05 -10.00
C ILE A 115 4.27 9.17 -11.25
N GLY A 116 3.88 10.39 -11.62
CA GLY A 116 2.97 10.62 -12.74
C GLY A 116 1.63 9.92 -12.52
N ASP A 117 1.25 9.04 -13.45
CA ASP A 117 0.00 8.28 -13.41
C ASP A 117 0.16 6.87 -12.84
N ASP A 118 1.36 6.52 -12.36
CA ASP A 118 1.68 5.18 -11.90
C ASP A 118 1.89 5.10 -10.39
N LEU A 119 1.35 4.05 -9.79
CA LEU A 119 1.61 3.58 -8.44
C LEU A 119 2.78 2.61 -8.44
N TYR A 120 3.79 2.90 -7.65
CA TYR A 120 4.93 2.03 -7.43
C TYR A 120 4.75 1.27 -6.11
N ALA A 121 4.89 -0.05 -6.16
CA ALA A 121 4.96 -0.91 -4.98
C ALA A 121 6.39 -1.42 -4.82
N ILE A 122 6.93 -1.31 -3.61
CA ILE A 122 8.35 -1.53 -3.32
C ILE A 122 8.47 -2.58 -2.21
N SER A 123 9.16 -3.69 -2.50
CA SER A 123 9.64 -4.66 -1.52
C SER A 123 11.17 -4.68 -1.48
N ASP A 124 11.73 -5.50 -0.59
CA ASP A 124 13.17 -5.66 -0.42
C ASP A 124 13.86 -6.22 -1.69
N LYS A 125 13.11 -6.89 -2.58
CA LYS A 125 13.65 -7.54 -3.79
C LYS A 125 13.06 -7.08 -5.11
N GLN A 126 12.01 -6.27 -5.13
CA GLN A 126 11.47 -5.79 -6.39
C GLN A 126 10.71 -4.47 -6.23
N VAL A 127 10.68 -3.72 -7.33
CA VAL A 127 9.82 -2.57 -7.54
C VAL A 127 8.90 -2.90 -8.72
N THR A 128 7.60 -2.75 -8.54
CA THR A 128 6.60 -2.89 -9.62
C THR A 128 5.87 -1.57 -9.79
N ALA A 129 5.44 -1.27 -11.01
CA ALA A 129 4.68 -0.09 -11.35
C ALA A 129 3.33 -0.49 -11.93
N TYR A 130 2.27 0.21 -11.53
CA TYR A 130 0.89 -0.04 -11.94
C TYR A 130 0.24 1.27 -12.36
N ASN A 131 -0.49 1.27 -13.47
CA ASN A 131 -1.32 2.41 -13.82
C ASN A 131 -2.37 2.64 -12.70
N LEU A 132 -2.39 3.83 -12.11
CA LEU A 132 -3.18 4.11 -10.90
C LEU A 132 -4.69 4.00 -11.14
N GLY A 133 -5.17 4.30 -12.35
CA GLY A 133 -6.60 4.26 -12.69
C GLY A 133 -7.15 2.86 -12.94
N THR A 134 -6.29 1.92 -13.37
CA THR A 134 -6.70 0.56 -13.75
C THR A 134 -6.09 -0.54 -12.89
N LEU A 135 -5.06 -0.21 -12.11
CA LEU A 135 -4.19 -1.14 -11.38
C LEU A 135 -3.58 -2.23 -12.27
N GLN A 136 -3.45 -1.98 -13.58
CA GLN A 136 -2.71 -2.86 -14.47
C GLN A 136 -1.21 -2.62 -14.35
N GLN A 137 -0.43 -3.70 -14.23
CA GLN A 137 1.01 -3.60 -14.13
C GLN A 137 1.61 -3.08 -15.43
N VAL A 138 2.42 -2.03 -15.35
CA VAL A 138 3.07 -1.38 -16.50
C VAL A 138 4.60 -1.57 -16.50
N GLY A 139 5.17 -2.04 -15.38
CA GLY A 139 6.60 -2.31 -15.30
C GLY A 139 7.01 -3.06 -14.03
N GLN A 140 8.23 -3.60 -14.05
CA GLN A 140 8.87 -4.26 -12.92
C GLN A 140 10.38 -4.16 -13.04
N VAL A 141 11.04 -4.02 -11.89
CA VAL A 141 12.48 -4.15 -11.71
C VAL A 141 12.72 -5.09 -10.54
N VAL A 142 13.53 -6.13 -10.75
CA VAL A 142 14.03 -6.97 -9.66
C VAL A 142 15.27 -6.30 -9.10
N LEU A 143 15.29 -6.10 -7.79
CA LEU A 143 16.43 -5.56 -7.08
C LEU A 143 17.44 -6.70 -6.83
N PRO A 144 18.75 -6.42 -6.90
CA PRO A 144 19.75 -7.40 -6.52
C PRO A 144 19.48 -7.85 -5.08
N ASP A 145 19.54 -9.15 -4.82
CA ASP A 145 19.56 -9.65 -3.45
C ASP A 145 20.68 -8.91 -2.71
N SER A 146 20.37 -8.28 -1.57
CA SER A 146 21.32 -7.51 -0.77
C SER A 146 22.42 -8.38 -0.11
N GLY A 147 22.60 -9.63 -0.56
CA GLY A 147 23.57 -10.59 -0.04
C GLY A 147 23.43 -10.88 1.46
N SER A 148 22.45 -10.30 2.15
CA SER A 148 22.39 -10.30 3.61
C SER A 148 21.90 -11.65 4.11
N LYS A 149 22.86 -12.54 4.36
CA LYS A 149 22.69 -13.73 5.20
C LYS A 149 22.46 -13.28 6.65
N GLY A 150 21.26 -12.79 6.97
CA GLY A 150 20.85 -12.48 8.35
C GLY A 150 21.65 -11.36 9.03
N PHE A 151 21.19 -10.98 10.23
CA PHE A 151 21.78 -9.91 11.04
C PHE A 151 23.28 -10.15 11.31
N GLY A 152 24.13 -9.26 10.79
CA GLY A 152 25.57 -9.22 11.07
C GLY A 152 26.52 -9.37 9.87
N GLY A 153 26.01 -9.58 8.65
CA GLY A 153 26.84 -9.69 7.44
C GLY A 153 27.26 -8.32 6.89
N LEU A 154 28.57 -8.10 6.75
CA LEU A 154 29.14 -6.95 6.02
C LEU A 154 28.66 -6.96 4.56
N ILE A 155 28.09 -5.83 4.12
CA ILE A 155 27.65 -5.60 2.75
C ILE A 155 28.88 -5.43 1.82
N TRP A 156 29.07 -6.39 0.91
CA TRP A 156 29.89 -6.17 -0.29
C TRP A 156 28.91 -5.89 -1.44
N SER A 157 29.02 -4.71 -2.05
CA SER A 157 28.24 -4.39 -3.25
C SER A 157 28.87 -5.10 -4.45
N ASP A 158 28.26 -6.19 -4.90
CA ASP A 158 28.52 -6.64 -6.26
C ASP A 158 27.97 -5.59 -7.24
N PRO A 159 28.68 -5.27 -8.34
CA PRO A 159 28.18 -4.36 -9.35
C PRO A 159 26.87 -4.89 -9.93
N LEU A 160 25.91 -4.00 -10.18
CA LEU A 160 24.69 -4.34 -10.90
C LEU A 160 25.02 -5.07 -12.21
N PRO A 161 24.41 -6.24 -12.50
CA PRO A 161 24.55 -6.89 -13.79
C PRO A 161 24.10 -5.94 -14.90
N SER A 162 24.91 -5.83 -15.96
CA SER A 162 24.72 -4.91 -17.09
C SER A 162 23.40 -5.10 -17.85
N ASP A 163 22.67 -6.17 -17.60
CA ASP A 163 21.60 -6.67 -18.46
C ASP A 163 20.19 -6.36 -17.91
N THR A 164 20.09 -5.54 -16.86
CA THR A 164 18.81 -5.27 -16.16
C THR A 164 17.93 -4.17 -16.78
N PHE A 165 18.30 -3.63 -17.94
CA PHE A 165 17.42 -2.74 -18.71
C PHE A 165 16.84 -3.45 -19.94
N THR A 166 15.81 -4.27 -19.75
CA THR A 166 14.92 -4.62 -20.86
C THR A 166 14.04 -3.41 -21.18
N SER A 167 14.21 -2.89 -22.39
CA SER A 167 13.50 -1.72 -22.92
C SER A 167 11.98 -1.82 -22.75
N ILE A 168 11.36 -0.76 -22.24
CA ILE A 168 9.91 -0.55 -22.36
C ILE A 168 9.63 -0.32 -23.85
N VAL A 169 9.07 -1.32 -24.52
CA VAL A 169 8.53 -1.13 -25.88
C VAL A 169 7.18 -0.44 -25.73
N SER A 170 7.14 0.87 -26.01
CA SER A 170 5.88 1.57 -26.23
C SER A 170 5.41 1.30 -27.66
N THR A 171 4.28 0.62 -27.82
CA THR A 171 3.56 0.58 -29.09
C THR A 171 2.84 1.92 -29.25
N PRO A 172 3.04 2.70 -30.33
CA PRO A 172 2.26 3.90 -30.55
C PRO A 172 0.81 3.51 -30.88
N ALA A 173 -0.14 4.11 -30.17
CA ALA A 173 -1.56 4.03 -30.52
C ALA A 173 -1.76 4.65 -31.92
N THR A 174 -2.30 3.87 -32.85
CA THR A 174 -2.74 4.38 -34.15
C THR A 174 -4.08 5.06 -33.93
N LEU A 175 -4.16 6.39 -34.10
CA LEU A 175 -5.45 7.08 -34.21
C LEU A 175 -6.14 6.64 -35.49
N VAL A 176 -7.43 6.28 -35.37
CA VAL A 176 -8.37 6.15 -36.48
C VAL A 176 -9.36 7.29 -36.39
#